data_AF-A0A969UMI1-F1
#
_entry.id   AF-A0A969UMI1-F1
#
_cell.length_a   1.000
_cell.length_b   1.000
_cell.length_c   1.000
_cell.angle_alpha   90.00
_cell.angle_beta   90.00
_cell.angle_gamma   90.00
#
_symmetry.space_group_name_H-M   'P 1'
#
loop_
_entity.id
_entity.type
_entity.pdbx_description
1 polymer ?
#
loop_
_entity_poly.entity_id
_entity_poly.type
_entity_poly.pdbx_seq_one_letter_code
_entity_poly.pdbx_strand_id
1 'polypeptide(L)'
;MDIQEILRNREIIHSDPEIMSGIPVFVGSRVPLQTFFDYLEGEEGLTEFINDFPYLQTQAIIILETIAKAMLRQQRGSHVHTS
;
A
#
# COMPACT_ATOMS: atom_id res chain seq x y z
N MET A 1 7.65 6.82 9.53
CA MET A 1 7.94 5.57 8.81
C MET A 1 7.46 5.78 7.39
N ASP A 2 8.34 5.63 6.40
CA ASP A 2 7.96 5.77 4.99
C ASP A 2 7.37 4.43 4.50
N ILE A 3 6.05 4.40 4.28
CA ILE A 3 5.35 3.20 3.80
C ILE A 3 5.77 2.87 2.37
N GLN A 4 5.99 3.87 1.52
CA GLN A 4 6.39 3.64 0.13
C GLN A 4 7.76 3.01 0.03
N GLU A 5 8.70 3.36 0.91
CA GLU A 5 9.99 2.69 0.99
C GLU A 5 9.85 1.20 1.37
N ILE A 6 9.00 0.88 2.35
CA ILE A 6 8.77 -0.51 2.75
C ILE A 6 8.12 -1.31 1.62
N LEU A 7 7.15 -0.74 0.92
CA LEU A 7 6.49 -1.40 -0.21
C LEU A 7 7.45 -1.63 -1.38
N ARG A 8 8.37 -0.70 -1.66
CA ARG A 8 9.44 -0.87 -2.65
C ARG A 8 10.42 -1.98 -2.26
N ASN A 9 10.89 -1.99 -1.01
CA ASN A 9 11.81 -3.02 -0.51
C ASN A 9 11.20 -4.43 -0.47
N ARG A 10 9.86 -4.53 -0.50
CA ARG A 10 9.13 -5.80 -0.60
C ARG A 10 8.70 -6.14 -2.02
N GLU A 11 9.17 -5.40 -3.02
CA GLU A 11 8.84 -5.59 -4.44
C GLU A 11 7.32 -5.57 -4.73
N ILE A 12 6.57 -4.80 -3.95
CA ILE A 12 5.12 -4.63 -4.13
C ILE A 12 4.84 -3.54 -5.14
N ILE A 13 5.60 -2.45 -5.06
CA ILE A 13 5.54 -1.33 -5.99
C ILE A 13 6.93 -1.04 -6.53
N HIS A 14 6.97 -0.45 -7.72
CA HIS A 14 8.18 0.17 -8.27
C HIS A 14 7.85 1.57 -8.76
N SER A 15 8.89 2.40 -8.92
CA SER A 15 8.81 3.73 -9.48
C SER A 15 10.01 3.88 -10.40
N ASP A 16 9.72 4.11 -11.68
CA ASP A 16 10.71 4.28 -12.74
C ASP A 16 10.35 5.56 -13.48
N PRO A 17 11.26 6.55 -13.61
CA PRO A 17 11.00 7.78 -14.36
C PRO A 17 10.51 7.54 -15.80
N GLU A 18 10.89 6.43 -16.41
CA GLU A 18 10.47 6.04 -17.77
C GLU A 18 9.05 5.42 -17.78
N ILE A 19 8.51 5.04 -16.62
CA ILE A 19 7.18 4.44 -16.46
C ILE A 19 6.27 5.43 -15.72
N MET A 20 5.26 5.94 -16.42
CA MET A 20 4.28 6.89 -15.84
C MET A 20 4.94 8.08 -15.12
N SER A 21 6.09 8.57 -15.63
CA SER A 21 6.84 9.69 -15.06
C SER A 21 7.25 9.48 -13.60
N GLY A 22 7.52 8.23 -13.19
CA GLY A 22 7.94 7.90 -11.83
C GLY A 22 6.79 7.74 -10.83
N ILE A 23 5.53 7.73 -11.27
CA ILE A 23 4.42 7.39 -10.38
C ILE A 23 4.62 5.95 -9.86
N PRO A 24 4.49 5.72 -8.54
CA PRO A 24 4.57 4.37 -7.98
C PRO A 24 3.45 3.48 -8.52
N VAL A 25 3.81 2.34 -9.10
CA VAL A 25 2.88 1.35 -9.69
C VAL A 25 3.14 -0.03 -9.10
N PHE A 26 2.13 -0.89 -9.10
CA PHE A 26 2.30 -2.28 -8.67
C PHE A 26 3.29 -3.01 -9.58
N VAL A 27 4.17 -3.82 -8.98
CA VAL A 27 5.10 -4.66 -9.76
C VAL A 27 4.30 -5.65 -10.61
N GLY A 28 4.69 -5.77 -11.88
CA GLY A 28 4.00 -6.61 -12.86
C GLY A 28 2.72 -5.99 -13.44
N SER A 29 2.41 -4.74 -13.14
CA SER A 29 1.26 -4.03 -13.72
C SER A 29 1.59 -2.58 -14.08
N ARG A 30 0.61 -1.89 -14.69
CA ARG A 30 0.62 -0.43 -14.89
C ARG A 30 -0.41 0.27 -14.00
N VAL A 31 -0.92 -0.43 -12.98
CA VAL A 31 -1.90 0.12 -12.06
C VAL A 31 -1.15 0.99 -11.03
N PRO A 32 -1.47 2.29 -10.92
CA PRO A 32 -0.88 3.15 -9.89
C PRO A 32 -1.23 2.68 -8.48
N LEU A 33 -0.33 2.91 -7.54
CA LEU A 33 -0.63 2.72 -6.12
C LEU A 33 -1.79 3.63 -5.67
N GLN A 34 -1.90 4.84 -6.22
CA GLN A 34 -3.00 5.77 -5.92
C GLN A 34 -4.36 5.15 -6.23
N THR A 35 -4.49 4.46 -7.36
CA THR A 35 -5.74 3.78 -7.76
C THR A 35 -6.22 2.81 -6.70
N PHE A 36 -5.31 2.07 -6.04
CA PHE A 36 -5.72 1.20 -4.93
C PHE A 36 -6.41 1.97 -3.80
N PHE A 37 -5.87 3.14 -3.42
CA PHE A 37 -6.49 3.97 -2.39
C PHE A 37 -7.80 4.62 -2.85
N ASP A 38 -7.87 5.05 -4.11
CA ASP A 38 -9.09 5.61 -4.69
C ASP A 38 -10.25 4.59 -4.62
N TYR A 39 -9.98 3.30 -4.91
CA TYR A 39 -10.98 2.24 -4.76
C TYR A 39 -11.40 2.05 -3.30
N LEU A 40 -10.47 2.10 -2.34
CA LEU A 40 -10.78 1.96 -0.91
C LEU A 40 -11.68 3.08 -0.36
N GLU A 41 -11.73 4.24 -1.01
CA GLU A 41 -12.64 5.34 -0.67
C GLU A 41 -14.06 5.13 -1.22
N GLY A 42 -14.24 4.21 -2.18
CA GLY A 42 -15.53 3.85 -2.76
C GLY A 42 -16.36 2.94 -1.85
N GLU A 43 -17.66 2.80 -2.18
CA GLU A 43 -18.60 1.98 -1.40
C GLU A 43 -18.24 0.48 -1.41
N GLU A 44 -17.82 -0.04 -2.56
CA GLU A 44 -17.43 -1.46 -2.70
C GLU A 44 -15.96 -1.71 -2.32
N GLY A 45 -15.14 -0.66 -2.30
CA GLY A 45 -13.85 -0.67 -1.63
C GLY A 45 -12.86 -1.68 -2.22
N LEU A 46 -12.28 -2.48 -1.32
CA LEU A 46 -11.36 -3.56 -1.68
C LEU A 46 -12.02 -4.60 -2.58
N THR A 47 -13.31 -4.88 -2.40
CA THR A 47 -14.00 -5.93 -3.19
C THR A 47 -13.99 -5.58 -4.67
N GLU A 48 -14.32 -4.33 -5.00
CA GLU A 48 -14.30 -3.81 -6.38
C GLU A 48 -12.89 -3.85 -6.96
N PHE A 49 -11.88 -3.42 -6.19
CA PHE A 49 -10.48 -3.46 -6.64
C PHE A 49 -10.02 -4.88 -7.01
N ILE A 50 -10.41 -5.88 -6.20
CA ILE A 50 -10.05 -7.28 -6.44
C ILE A 50 -10.82 -7.87 -7.62
N ASN A 51 -12.07 -7.43 -7.84
CA ASN A 51 -12.84 -7.84 -9.01
C ASN A 51 -12.20 -7.33 -10.31
N ASP A 52 -11.74 -6.08 -10.34
CA ASP A 52 -11.11 -5.47 -11.51
C ASP A 52 -9.65 -5.92 -11.72
N PHE A 53 -8.92 -6.15 -10.63
CA PHE A 53 -7.51 -6.52 -10.64
C PHE A 53 -7.23 -7.78 -9.81
N PRO A 54 -7.78 -8.96 -10.19
CA PRO A 54 -7.67 -10.18 -9.38
C PRO A 54 -6.22 -10.62 -9.18
N TYR A 55 -5.34 -10.33 -10.14
CA TYR A 55 -3.91 -10.62 -10.06
C TYR A 55 -3.13 -9.72 -9.07
N LEU A 56 -3.76 -8.67 -8.52
CA LEU A 56 -3.18 -7.79 -7.50
C LEU A 56 -3.64 -8.15 -6.08
N GLN A 57 -4.41 -9.22 -5.89
CA GLN A 57 -4.96 -9.59 -4.58
C GLN A 57 -3.88 -9.78 -3.51
N THR A 58 -2.81 -10.49 -3.85
CA THR A 58 -1.70 -10.73 -2.91
C THR A 58 -1.01 -9.41 -2.53
N GLN A 59 -0.72 -8.54 -3.50
CA GLN A 59 -0.13 -7.23 -3.23
C GLN A 59 -1.05 -6.34 -2.36
N ALA A 60 -2.36 -6.31 -2.64
CA ALA A 60 -3.33 -5.53 -1.88
C ALA A 60 -3.35 -5.94 -0.40
N ILE A 61 -3.39 -7.25 -0.12
CA ILE A 61 -3.34 -7.79 1.26
C ILE A 61 -2.04 -7.36 1.95
N ILE A 62 -0.90 -7.44 1.27
CA ILE A 62 0.40 -7.06 1.81
C ILE A 62 0.46 -5.56 2.15
N ILE A 63 -0.14 -4.70 1.32
CA ILE A 63 -0.21 -3.25 1.59
C ILE A 63 -1.00 -3.01 2.88
N LEU A 64 -2.22 -3.58 2.97
CA LEU A 64 -3.07 -3.42 4.15
C LEU A 64 -2.41 -3.94 5.42
N GLU A 65 -1.76 -5.11 5.36
CA GLU A 65 -1.00 -5.67 6.48
C GLU A 65 0.14 -4.73 6.90
N THR A 66 0.87 -4.16 5.94
CA THR A 66 2.00 -3.26 6.20
C THR A 66 1.53 -1.98 6.89
N ILE A 67 0.43 -1.38 6.40
CA ILE A 67 -0.18 -0.19 6.99
C ILE A 67 -0.70 -0.50 8.40
N ALA A 68 -1.41 -1.60 8.59
CA ALA A 68 -1.92 -2.01 9.90
C ALA A 68 -0.77 -2.18 10.92
N LYS A 69 0.31 -2.86 10.54
CA LYS A 69 1.51 -3.02 11.39
C LYS A 69 2.16 -1.66 11.71
N ALA A 70 2.19 -0.73 10.76
CA ALA A 70 2.71 0.61 10.96
C ALA A 70 1.92 1.36 12.04
N MET A 71 0.60 1.37 11.90
CA MET A 71 -0.31 2.07 12.82
C MET A 71 -0.26 1.46 14.22
N LEU A 72 -0.26 0.12 14.32
CA LEU A 72 -0.21 -0.57 15.61
C LEU A 72 1.15 -0.44 16.31
N ARG A 73 2.25 -0.29 15.57
CA ARG A 73 3.57 -0.01 16.16
C ARG A 73 3.63 1.36 16.83
N GLN A 74 2.95 2.37 16.30
CA GLN A 74 2.87 3.69 16.92
C GLN A 74 2.15 3.70 18.29
N GLN A 75 1.29 2.72 18.57
CA GLN A 75 0.54 2.64 19.83
C GLN A 75 1.38 2.15 21.03
N ARG A 76 2.60 1.63 20.81
CA ARG A 76 3.45 1.07 21.88
C ARG A 76 4.48 2.06 22.46
N GLY A 77 4.59 3.26 21.88
CA GLY A 77 5.59 4.27 22.26
C GLY A 77 5.11 5.38 23.20
N SER A 78 3.81 5.46 23.51
CA SER A 78 3.22 6.65 24.16
C SER A 78 2.87 6.48 25.65
N HIS A 79 3.35 5.41 26.31
CA HIS A 79 3.07 5.14 27.73
C HIS A 79 4.31 4.62 28.49
N VAL A 80 5.43 5.35 28.41
CA VAL A 80 6.54 5.22 29.37
C VAL A 80 7.15 6.61 29.64
N HIS A 81 6.40 7.47 30.34
CA HIS A 81 6.85 8.64 31.14
C HIS A 81 5.58 9.01 31.94
N THR A 82 5.52 8.89 33.26
CA THR A 82 6.38 9.61 34.21
C THR A 82 6.49 8.87 35.54
N SER A 83 7.65 9.10 36.17
CA SER A 83 8.01 8.90 37.57
C SER A 83 7.03 9.50 38.57
#